data_AF-A0AAD8VYB8-F1
#
_entry.id   AF-A0AAD8VYB8-F1
#
_cell.length_a   1.000
_cell.length_b   1.000
_cell.length_c   1.000
_cell.angle_alpha   90.00
_cell.angle_beta   90.00
_cell.angle_gamma   90.00
#
_symmetry.space_group_name_H-M   'P 1'
#
loop_
_entity.id
_entity.type
_entity.pdbx_description
1 polymer ?
#
loop_
_entity_poly.entity_id
_entity_poly.type
_entity_poly.pdbx_seq_one_letter_code
_entity_poly.pdbx_strand_id
1 'polypeptide(L)'
;MVMYKHYTEELGTLTSEQVDWEPYGTLYRIGSAMSDLNPKCLEEARFWRMWCPLICMWLVEYHQPHRVMRQFGLYQECPPQWQDTDHALHR
;
A
#
# COMPACT_ATOMS: atom_id res chain seq x y z
N MET A 1 -24.04 2.06 -0.95
CA MET A 1 -23.30 3.02 -1.80
C MET A 1 -23.28 4.44 -1.24
N VAL A 2 -24.39 4.95 -0.70
CA VAL A 2 -24.46 6.30 -0.05
C VAL A 2 -23.56 6.43 1.18
N MET A 3 -23.51 5.38 2.03
CA MET A 3 -22.69 5.40 3.25
C MET A 3 -21.18 5.44 2.98
N TYR A 4 -20.73 4.81 1.90
CA TYR A 4 -19.32 4.82 1.51
C TYR A 4 -18.85 6.24 1.14
N LYS A 5 -19.68 6.98 0.38
CA LYS A 5 -19.39 8.38 0.02
C LYS A 5 -19.32 9.29 1.24
N HIS A 6 -20.30 9.22 2.14
CA HIS A 6 -20.29 10.00 3.38
C HIS A 6 -19.01 9.76 4.19
N TYR A 7 -18.59 8.51 4.33
CA TYR A 7 -17.36 8.17 5.01
C TYR A 7 -16.12 8.77 4.32
N THR A 8 -16.07 8.76 2.99
CA THR A 8 -14.92 9.31 2.25
C THR A 8 -14.86 10.83 2.36
N GLU A 9 -16.03 11.49 2.34
CA GLU A 9 -16.16 12.94 2.52
C GLU A 9 -15.73 13.36 3.92
N GLU A 10 -16.20 12.67 4.96
CA GLU A 10 -15.78 12.91 6.35
C GLU A 10 -14.27 12.75 6.52
N LEU A 11 -13.67 11.70 5.94
CA LEU A 11 -12.23 11.46 6.02
C LEU A 11 -11.42 12.59 5.35
N GLY A 12 -11.93 13.15 4.25
CA GLY A 12 -11.29 14.26 3.54
C GLY A 12 -11.31 15.59 4.30
N THR A 13 -12.17 15.73 5.32
CA THR A 13 -12.24 16.93 6.16
C THR A 13 -11.30 16.90 7.36
N LEU A 14 -10.67 15.76 7.65
CA LEU A 14 -9.76 15.61 8.80
C LEU A 14 -8.48 16.43 8.61
N THR A 15 -8.12 17.18 9.65
CA THR A 15 -6.86 17.92 9.69
C THR A 15 -5.76 17.08 10.34
N SER A 16 -4.50 17.42 10.10
CA SER A 16 -3.36 16.67 10.69
C SER A 16 -3.34 16.69 12.22
N GLU A 17 -3.99 17.65 12.86
CA GLU A 17 -4.09 17.76 14.32
C GLU A 17 -5.17 16.84 14.91
N GLN A 18 -6.09 16.36 14.08
CA GLN A 18 -7.18 15.46 14.45
C GLN A 18 -6.84 13.99 14.21
N VAL A 19 -5.65 13.70 13.68
CA VAL A 19 -5.21 12.36 13.30
C VAL A 19 -3.93 12.02 14.04
N ASP A 20 -4.05 11.13 15.04
CA ASP A 20 -2.92 10.47 15.64
C ASP A 20 -2.50 9.27 14.77
N TRP A 21 -1.42 9.44 14.02
CA TRP A 21 -0.86 8.37 13.21
C TRP A 21 -0.13 7.37 14.10
N GLU A 22 -0.74 6.22 14.35
CA GLU A 22 -0.02 5.10 14.96
C GLU A 22 0.91 4.49 13.90
N PRO A 23 2.24 4.48 14.10
CA PRO A 23 3.12 3.79 13.19
C PRO A 23 2.75 2.30 13.21
N TYR A 24 2.82 1.63 12.07
CA TYR A 24 2.69 0.17 12.02
C TYR A 24 3.59 -0.44 13.10
N GLY A 25 2.96 -0.99 14.14
CA GLY A 25 3.64 -1.52 15.32
C GLY A 25 4.66 -2.59 14.93
N THR A 26 5.57 -2.91 15.84
CA THR A 26 6.64 -3.90 15.58
C THR A 26 6.08 -5.21 15.03
N LEU A 27 4.88 -5.61 15.47
CA LEU A 27 4.13 -6.77 15.00
C LEU A 27 3.77 -6.71 13.50
N TYR A 28 3.50 -5.53 12.95
CA TYR A 28 3.14 -5.29 11.55
C TYR A 28 4.32 -4.93 10.67
N ARG A 29 5.52 -4.77 11.25
CA ARG A 29 6.74 -4.78 10.45
C ARG A 29 6.83 -6.15 9.80
N ILE A 30 7.02 -6.15 8.49
CA ILE A 30 7.11 -7.36 7.66
C ILE A 30 7.98 -8.44 8.35
N GLY A 31 9.13 -8.08 8.95
CA GLY A 31 9.97 -9.03 9.68
C GLY A 31 9.36 -9.72 10.92
N SER A 32 8.45 -9.08 11.68
CA SER A 32 7.79 -9.69 12.85
C SER A 32 6.48 -10.38 12.48
N ALA A 33 5.72 -9.83 11.53
CA ALA A 33 4.50 -10.44 11.01
C ALA A 33 4.79 -11.72 10.21
N MET A 34 5.93 -11.74 9.48
CA MET A 34 6.31 -12.88 8.64
C MET A 34 6.63 -14.14 9.43
N SER A 35 7.03 -14.03 10.69
CA SER A 35 7.34 -15.20 11.55
C SER A 35 6.15 -16.13 11.70
N ASP A 36 4.93 -15.59 11.69
CA ASP A 36 3.68 -16.34 11.85
C ASP A 36 3.03 -16.70 10.49
N LEU A 37 3.58 -16.20 9.38
CA LEU A 37 3.09 -16.53 8.04
C LEU A 37 3.61 -17.90 7.58
N ASN A 38 2.80 -18.61 6.80
CA ASN A 38 3.27 -19.81 6.11
C ASN A 38 4.50 -19.45 5.25
N PRO A 39 5.60 -20.22 5.29
CA PRO A 39 6.79 -19.97 4.47
C PRO A 39 6.49 -19.80 2.97
N LYS A 40 5.42 -20.43 2.46
CA LYS A 40 4.93 -20.23 1.10
C LYS A 40 4.60 -18.77 0.76
N CYS A 41 4.12 -17.99 1.73
CA CYS A 41 3.86 -16.56 1.55
C CYS A 41 5.14 -15.76 1.27
N LEU A 42 6.32 -16.31 1.61
CA LEU A 42 7.61 -15.63 1.57
C LEU A 42 8.50 -16.09 0.41
N GLU A 43 8.14 -17.19 -0.26
CA GLU A 43 8.90 -17.83 -1.35
C GLU A 43 9.28 -16.84 -2.46
N GLU A 44 8.39 -15.87 -2.72
CA GLU A 44 8.50 -14.91 -3.80
C GLU A 44 8.80 -13.48 -3.30
N ALA A 45 9.35 -13.34 -2.09
CA ALA A 45 9.64 -12.04 -1.48
C ALA A 45 10.56 -11.14 -2.31
N ARG A 46 11.39 -11.74 -3.18
CA ARG A 46 12.22 -11.02 -4.16
C ARG A 46 11.41 -10.16 -5.13
N PHE A 47 10.14 -10.49 -5.36
CA PHE A 47 9.25 -9.77 -6.27
C PHE A 47 8.38 -8.71 -5.59
N TRP A 48 8.38 -8.62 -4.26
CA TRP A 48 7.58 -7.63 -3.53
C TRP A 48 7.90 -6.17 -3.87
N ARG A 49 9.10 -5.92 -4.41
CA ARG A 49 9.57 -4.59 -4.85
C ARG A 49 9.66 -4.46 -6.38
N MET A 50 9.05 -5.39 -7.12
CA MET A 50 9.01 -5.33 -8.59
C MET A 50 8.11 -4.18 -9.05
N TRP A 51 8.43 -3.58 -10.18
CA TRP A 51 7.55 -2.66 -10.90
C TRP A 51 6.80 -3.47 -11.96
N CYS A 52 5.57 -3.88 -11.68
CA CYS A 52 4.78 -4.73 -12.57
C CYS A 52 3.27 -4.48 -12.44
N PRO A 53 2.46 -4.78 -13.46
CA PRO A 53 1.01 -4.75 -13.33
C PRO A 53 0.52 -5.84 -12.37
N LEU A 54 -0.30 -5.44 -11.39
CA LEU A 54 -1.09 -6.32 -10.54
C LEU A 54 -2.43 -6.53 -11.20
N ILE A 55 -2.83 -7.80 -11.32
CA ILE A 55 -4.13 -8.18 -11.85
C ILE A 55 -5.01 -8.52 -10.66
N CYS A 56 -5.96 -7.64 -10.35
CA CYS A 56 -7.15 -8.00 -9.58
C CYS A 56 -8.24 -8.36 -10.58
N MET A 57 -9.12 -9.32 -10.26
CA MET A 57 -10.07 -9.97 -11.19
C MET A 57 -10.80 -9.05 -12.20
N TRP A 58 -10.97 -7.76 -11.89
CA TRP A 58 -11.65 -6.77 -12.71
C TRP A 58 -10.85 -5.47 -12.94
N LEU A 59 -9.63 -5.36 -12.40
CA LEU A 59 -8.81 -4.15 -12.44
C LEU A 59 -7.33 -4.52 -12.58
N VAL A 60 -6.64 -3.90 -13.54
CA VAL A 60 -5.19 -3.95 -13.65
C VAL A 60 -4.63 -2.66 -13.07
N GLU A 61 -3.92 -2.75 -11.94
CA GLU A 61 -3.27 -1.60 -11.31
C GLU A 61 -1.76 -1.83 -11.32
N TYR A 62 -0.97 -0.82 -11.64
CA TYR A 62 0.48 -0.96 -11.59
C TYR A 62 0.99 -1.01 -10.14
N HIS A 63 1.84 -1.99 -9.81
CA HIS A 63 2.52 -2.07 -8.52
C HIS A 63 3.54 -0.94 -8.38
N GLN A 64 3.38 -0.13 -7.34
CA GLN A 64 4.18 1.08 -7.09
C GLN A 64 4.96 0.91 -5.77
N PRO A 65 6.05 0.13 -5.77
CA PRO A 65 6.75 -0.24 -4.54
C PRO A 65 7.36 0.95 -3.81
N HIS A 66 7.63 2.07 -4.50
CA HIS A 66 8.12 3.30 -3.87
C HIS A 66 7.16 3.86 -2.82
N ARG A 67 5.85 3.58 -2.94
CA ARG A 67 4.82 4.02 -1.98
C ARG A 67 4.73 3.16 -0.71
N VAL A 68 5.46 2.06 -0.65
CA VAL A 68 5.42 1.10 0.47
C VAL A 68 6.79 0.70 1.00
N MET A 69 7.86 1.39 0.58
CA MET A 69 9.24 1.10 0.98
C MET A 69 9.43 1.05 2.51
N ARG A 70 8.66 1.86 3.25
CA ARG A 70 8.71 1.89 4.73
C ARG A 70 8.29 0.56 5.37
N GLN A 71 7.38 -0.20 4.74
CA GLN A 71 6.95 -1.52 5.23
C GLN A 71 8.09 -2.54 5.19
N PHE A 72 9.03 -2.37 4.24
CA PHE A 72 10.24 -3.17 4.10
C PHE A 72 11.42 -2.63 4.93
N GLY A 73 11.20 -1.58 5.74
CA GLY A 73 12.26 -0.91 6.49
C GLY A 73 13.22 -0.09 5.62
N LEU A 74 12.83 0.23 4.39
CA LEU A 74 13.58 1.06 3.46
C LEU A 74 13.10 2.52 3.52
N TYR A 75 13.92 3.43 2.99
CA TYR A 75 13.54 4.84 2.85
C TYR A 75 12.39 4.98 1.85
N GLN A 76 11.39 5.79 2.22
CA GLN A 76 10.24 6.12 1.40
C GLN A 76 10.14 7.64 1.31
N GLU A 77 10.09 8.17 0.09
CA GLU A 77 9.81 9.59 -0.14
C GLU A 77 8.40 9.97 0.35
N CYS A 78 8.28 11.12 1.00
CA CYS A 78 7.01 11.62 1.53
C CYS A 78 6.84 13.11 1.17
N PRO A 79 5.89 13.46 0.29
CA PRO A 79 4.97 12.57 -0.44
C PRO A 79 5.68 11.78 -1.55
N PRO A 80 5.22 10.56 -1.89
CA PRO A 80 5.78 9.82 -3.02
C PRO A 80 5.47 10.55 -4.33
N GLN A 81 6.37 10.45 -5.31
CA GLN A 81 6.15 11.00 -6.65
C GLN A 81 4.86 10.42 -7.26
N TRP A 82 3.99 11.31 -7.75
CA TRP A 82 2.75 10.93 -8.43
C TRP A 82 3.08 10.18 -9.73
N GLN A 83 2.42 9.05 -9.92
CA GLN A 83 2.49 8.28 -11.16
C GLN A 83 1.08 7.88 -11.56
N ASP A 84 0.83 7.94 -12.86
CA ASP A 84 -0.39 7.49 -13.49
C ASP A 84 -0.42 5.96 -13.55
N THR A 85 -1.32 5.37 -12.79
CA THR A 85 -1.47 3.91 -12.68
C THR A 85 -2.53 3.32 -13.62
N ASP A 86 -3.25 4.16 -14.36
CA ASP A 86 -4.55 3.81 -14.98
C ASP A 86 -4.47 3.78 -16.52
N HIS A 87 -3.63 4.61 -17.15
CA HIS A 87 -3.86 4.97 -18.55
C HIS A 87 -3.46 3.96 -19.64
N ALA A 88 -2.54 3.01 -19.38
CA ALA A 88 -2.05 2.12 -20.44
C ALA A 88 -2.55 0.67 -20.33
N LEU A 89 -3.05 0.26 -19.16
CA LEU A 89 -3.29 -1.14 -18.80
C LEU A 89 -4.72 -1.62 -19.08
N HIS A 90 -5.64 -0.70 -19.38
CA HIS A 90 -7.05 -0.97 -19.67
C HIS A 90 -7.42 -0.94 -21.17
N ARG A 91 -6.44 -1.03 -22.07
CA ARG A 91 -6.66 -1.05 -23.52
C ARG A 91 -6.96 -2.44 -24.06
#